data_AF-A0A6G4ZD07-F1
#
_entry.id   AF-A0A6G4ZD07-F1
#
_cell.length_a   1.000
_cell.length_b   1.000
_cell.length_c   1.000
_cell.angle_alpha   90.00
_cell.angle_beta   90.00
_cell.angle_gamma   90.00
#
_symmetry.space_group_name_H-M   'P 1'
#
loop_
_entity.id
_entity.type
_entity.pdbx_description
1 polymer ?
#
loop_
_entity_poly.entity_id
_entity_poly.type
_entity_poly.pdbx_seq_one_letter_code
_entity_poly.pdbx_strand_id
1 'polypeptide(L)'
;MSTKDCFMKLYKAETEKEISELIKRLNMDNIKDWIPYGKNESNFSVIGNQSSNAERALIEKFTNCVDAVLMKKCYEMNLDPKGNNCPKSPSEALEVFFGLKNGDTSEITKEIERELGENILLMATNKDCMSTEKKSKSNPNMIIFDKGEGQTPNKLPDTILSLLKGNKKSIPFTQGNYNQGGSGALMYCGEKGYCLVISKRSVKIPDEFIDVDDNTREKWGWTLIRKEIRDDAKDPVYTYYAPNGQVPTIDEDELSLLPKELNNYESKKYLNYNGSCKGFIPYSEKVNCGTAIKLYNYKLAKKGPINGHLKYDLASYINDTYLPIRFVDCRKNKSSNSVYFRGFKKIIEENNIDEDNEKNGLVYNKIDVDFKIKEQEVLTHIYCCNKRPSSSLTASKLIEGSRAIKFCLGQQFQGGLTARFLNSAGLGAIQDLIIIIVEFPNISTEFRSNLFMTDRERLYDKAPKKAIEKNLKI
;
A
#
# COMPACT_ATOMS: atom_id res chain seq x y z
N MET A 1 -13.20 20.01 25.40
CA MET A 1 -13.47 18.90 24.46
C MET A 1 -12.36 17.88 24.66
N SER A 2 -12.67 16.60 24.77
CA SER A 2 -11.62 15.60 25.01
C SER A 2 -10.75 15.40 23.75
N THR A 3 -9.50 14.97 23.92
CA THR A 3 -8.61 14.62 22.80
C THR A 3 -9.22 13.55 21.89
N LYS A 4 -9.97 12.61 22.47
CA LYS A 4 -10.75 11.58 21.76
C LYS A 4 -11.81 12.19 20.86
N ASP A 5 -12.60 13.14 21.37
CA ASP A 5 -13.65 13.79 20.59
C ASP A 5 -13.08 14.57 19.40
N CYS A 6 -11.95 15.25 19.60
CA CYS A 6 -11.23 15.94 18.52
C CYS A 6 -10.82 14.95 17.43
N PHE A 7 -10.13 13.87 17.80
CA PHE A 7 -9.73 12.82 16.86
C PHE A 7 -10.93 12.22 16.12
N MET A 8 -11.99 11.81 16.83
CA MET A 8 -13.15 11.16 16.21
C MET A 8 -13.89 12.08 15.25
N LYS A 9 -13.95 13.40 15.53
CA LYS A 9 -14.50 14.40 14.59
C LYS A 9 -13.67 14.49 13.32
N LEU A 10 -12.34 14.55 13.44
CA LEU A 10 -11.44 14.57 12.27
C LEU A 10 -11.54 13.25 11.49
N TYR A 11 -11.52 12.11 12.17
CA TYR A 11 -11.55 10.79 11.55
C TYR A 11 -12.86 10.53 10.80
N LYS A 12 -14.00 11.03 11.30
CA LYS A 12 -15.31 10.93 10.64
C LYS A 12 -15.59 12.02 9.60
N ALA A 13 -14.75 13.06 9.51
CA ALA A 13 -14.91 14.08 8.47
C ALA A 13 -14.65 13.48 7.09
N GLU A 14 -15.47 13.83 6.12
CA GLU A 14 -15.46 13.21 4.79
C GLU A 14 -14.92 14.13 3.69
N THR A 15 -14.61 15.39 4.03
CA THR A 15 -14.06 16.36 3.07
C THR A 15 -12.95 17.22 3.67
N GLU A 16 -12.06 17.66 2.80
CA GLU A 16 -11.04 18.67 3.09
C GLU A 16 -11.62 20.00 3.64
N LYS A 17 -12.81 20.38 3.17
CA LYS A 17 -13.52 21.56 3.70
C LYS A 17 -13.92 21.36 5.17
N GLU A 18 -14.49 20.21 5.51
CA GLU A 18 -14.86 19.87 6.89
C GLU A 18 -13.63 19.84 7.81
N ILE A 19 -12.50 19.29 7.35
CA ILE A 19 -11.24 19.34 8.12
C ILE A 19 -10.80 20.78 8.36
N SER A 20 -10.82 21.64 7.35
CA SER A 20 -10.43 23.04 7.48
C SER A 20 -11.33 23.81 8.45
N GLU A 21 -12.64 23.51 8.47
CA GLU A 21 -13.58 24.07 9.44
C GLU A 21 -13.35 23.51 10.85
N LEU A 22 -13.05 22.21 10.98
CA LEU A 22 -12.75 21.57 12.27
C LEU A 22 -11.47 22.14 12.88
N ILE A 23 -10.42 22.37 12.11
CA ILE A 23 -9.18 22.99 12.60
C ILE A 23 -9.48 24.31 13.33
N LYS A 24 -10.32 25.18 12.74
CA LYS A 24 -10.73 26.44 13.35
C LYS A 24 -11.60 26.21 14.59
N ARG A 25 -12.61 25.35 14.50
CA ARG A 25 -13.55 25.09 15.62
C ARG A 25 -12.91 24.39 16.81
N LEU A 26 -11.83 23.66 16.58
CA LEU A 26 -11.07 22.94 17.60
C LEU A 26 -9.86 23.74 18.11
N ASN A 27 -9.69 25.00 17.69
CA ASN A 27 -8.55 25.87 18.04
C ASN A 27 -7.18 25.23 17.71
N MET A 28 -7.11 24.50 16.58
CA MET A 28 -5.88 23.88 16.08
C MET A 28 -5.19 24.77 15.03
N ASP A 29 -5.56 26.03 14.93
CA ASP A 29 -5.06 26.99 13.93
C ASP A 29 -3.77 27.70 14.36
N ASN A 30 -3.38 27.62 15.65
CA ASN A 30 -2.12 28.14 16.15
C ASN A 30 -0.92 27.45 15.49
N ILE A 31 -0.16 28.21 14.70
CA ILE A 31 1.00 27.74 13.94
C ILE A 31 2.07 27.06 14.80
N LYS A 32 2.24 27.46 16.07
CA LYS A 32 3.24 26.92 16.99
C LYS A 32 2.96 25.46 17.38
N ASP A 33 1.72 25.02 17.21
CA ASP A 33 1.31 23.64 17.47
C ASP A 33 1.55 22.72 16.27
N TRP A 34 2.16 23.23 15.19
CA TRP A 34 2.44 22.48 13.97
C TRP A 34 3.94 22.38 13.73
N ILE A 35 4.45 21.15 13.74
CA ILE A 35 5.88 20.86 13.56
C ILE A 35 6.13 20.43 12.12
N PRO A 36 7.22 20.89 11.47
CA PRO A 36 7.62 20.39 10.16
C PRO A 36 7.76 18.86 10.15
N TYR A 37 7.13 18.22 9.18
CA TYR A 37 7.23 16.78 8.97
C TYR A 37 8.69 16.36 8.77
N GLY A 38 9.12 15.31 9.48
CA GLY A 38 10.52 14.90 9.53
C GLY A 38 11.47 15.89 10.20
N LYS A 39 10.96 16.88 10.95
CA LYS A 39 11.74 18.01 11.51
C LYS A 39 12.58 18.73 10.45
N ASN A 40 12.06 18.79 9.23
CA ASN A 40 12.71 19.39 8.07
C ASN A 40 11.78 20.40 7.42
N GLU A 41 12.18 21.67 7.39
CA GLU A 41 11.43 22.75 6.75
C GLU A 41 11.43 22.64 5.21
N SER A 42 12.45 22.01 4.63
CA SER A 42 12.55 21.77 3.19
C SER A 42 12.00 20.39 2.79
N ASN A 43 10.91 19.95 3.42
CA ASN A 43 10.37 18.60 3.23
C ASN A 43 9.56 18.42 1.93
N PHE A 44 9.08 19.49 1.30
CA PHE A 44 8.19 19.39 0.14
C PHE A 44 8.86 18.73 -1.06
N SER A 45 10.09 19.11 -1.40
CA SER A 45 10.85 18.49 -2.49
C SER A 45 11.20 17.04 -2.20
N VAL A 46 11.54 16.73 -0.94
CA VAL A 46 11.84 15.36 -0.49
C VAL A 46 10.60 14.48 -0.62
N ILE A 47 9.44 14.95 -0.17
CA ILE A 47 8.15 14.24 -0.26
C ILE A 47 7.71 14.10 -1.72
N GLY A 48 7.82 15.18 -2.50
CA GLY A 48 7.41 15.23 -3.91
C GLY A 48 8.18 14.27 -4.82
N ASN A 49 9.42 13.92 -4.47
CA ASN A 49 10.27 13.03 -5.26
C ASN A 49 10.19 11.55 -4.86
N GLN A 50 9.36 11.17 -3.88
CA GLN A 50 9.29 9.79 -3.37
C GLN A 50 8.43 8.85 -4.21
N SER A 51 7.41 9.38 -4.89
CA SER A 51 6.52 8.60 -5.74
C SER A 51 6.11 9.43 -6.95
N SER A 52 6.05 8.78 -8.11
CA SER A 52 5.62 9.41 -9.36
C SER A 52 4.11 9.48 -9.52
N ASN A 53 3.38 8.53 -8.93
CA ASN A 53 1.92 8.47 -8.97
C ASN A 53 1.28 8.00 -7.65
N ALA A 54 -0.03 8.16 -7.56
CA ALA A 54 -0.82 7.91 -6.36
C ALA A 54 -0.90 6.42 -6.01
N GLU A 55 -1.00 5.54 -7.00
CA GLU A 55 -1.09 4.09 -6.83
C GLU A 55 0.21 3.52 -6.26
N ARG A 56 1.36 4.00 -6.77
CA ARG A 56 2.69 3.63 -6.26
C ARG A 56 2.90 4.10 -4.82
N ALA A 57 2.44 5.30 -4.48
CA ALA A 57 2.46 5.79 -3.11
C ALA A 57 1.60 4.92 -2.15
N LEU A 58 0.48 4.37 -2.63
CA LEU A 58 -0.32 3.40 -1.86
C LEU A 58 0.42 2.06 -1.67
N ILE A 59 1.12 1.57 -2.68
CA ILE A 59 1.93 0.35 -2.57
C ILE A 59 3.04 0.50 -1.53
N GLU A 60 3.66 1.68 -1.42
CA GLU A 60 4.61 1.94 -0.34
C GLU A 60 3.95 1.89 1.04
N LYS A 61 2.70 2.36 1.17
CA LYS A 61 1.94 2.21 2.42
C LYS A 61 1.64 0.74 2.72
N PHE A 62 1.22 -0.04 1.72
CA PHE A 62 0.97 -1.48 1.89
C PHE A 62 2.21 -2.25 2.30
N THR A 63 3.36 -1.92 1.70
CA THR A 63 4.65 -2.52 2.08
C THR A 63 4.99 -2.22 3.54
N ASN A 64 4.75 -0.99 4.00
CA ASN A 64 4.94 -0.63 5.41
C ASN A 64 3.97 -1.37 6.35
N CYS A 65 2.72 -1.60 5.93
CA CYS A 65 1.75 -2.39 6.68
C CYS A 65 2.17 -3.85 6.80
N VAL A 66 2.63 -4.47 5.70
CA VAL A 66 3.19 -5.83 5.73
C VAL A 66 4.36 -5.91 6.70
N ASP A 67 5.32 -4.99 6.59
CA ASP A 67 6.46 -4.93 7.51
C ASP A 67 5.98 -4.80 8.97
N ALA A 68 5.00 -3.94 9.26
CA ALA A 68 4.49 -3.75 10.62
C ALA A 68 3.84 -5.03 11.19
N VAL A 69 3.17 -5.82 10.35
CA VAL A 69 2.58 -7.11 10.74
C VAL A 69 3.69 -8.15 11.00
N LEU A 70 4.71 -8.23 10.13
CA LEU A 70 5.86 -9.12 10.35
C LEU A 70 6.64 -8.75 11.61
N MET A 71 6.87 -7.45 11.85
CA MET A 71 7.53 -6.94 13.05
C MET A 71 6.77 -7.35 14.31
N LYS A 72 5.43 -7.19 14.32
CA LYS A 72 4.61 -7.65 15.43
C LYS A 72 4.78 -9.14 15.70
N LYS A 73 4.76 -9.97 14.65
CA LYS A 73 4.93 -11.43 14.79
C LYS A 73 6.30 -11.80 15.34
N CYS A 74 7.34 -11.12 14.90
CA CYS A 74 8.69 -11.27 15.43
C CYS A 74 8.74 -10.99 16.94
N TYR A 75 8.17 -9.86 17.38
CA TYR A 75 8.12 -9.52 18.81
C TYR A 75 7.19 -10.45 19.61
N GLU A 76 6.05 -10.87 19.08
CA GLU A 76 5.13 -11.84 19.72
C GLU A 76 5.83 -13.19 20.02
N MET A 77 6.87 -13.51 19.26
CA MET A 77 7.72 -14.71 19.46
C MET A 77 8.95 -14.43 20.35
N ASN A 78 9.04 -13.26 20.97
CA ASN A 78 10.18 -12.82 21.78
C ASN A 78 11.52 -12.80 21.02
N LEU A 79 11.48 -12.47 19.73
CA LEU A 79 12.67 -12.36 18.88
C LEU A 79 13.04 -10.89 18.67
N ASP A 80 14.33 -10.56 18.82
CA ASP A 80 14.87 -9.28 18.35
C ASP A 80 14.90 -9.27 16.81
N PRO A 81 14.20 -8.34 16.13
CA PRO A 81 14.20 -8.23 14.67
C PRO A 81 15.57 -7.97 14.05
N LYS A 82 16.56 -7.52 14.84
CA LYS A 82 17.96 -7.33 14.41
C LYS A 82 18.88 -8.45 14.88
N GLY A 83 18.35 -9.39 15.65
CA GLY A 83 19.10 -10.49 16.24
C GLY A 83 19.42 -11.61 15.26
N ASN A 84 20.33 -12.50 15.67
CA ASN A 84 20.71 -13.64 14.84
C ASN A 84 19.60 -14.71 14.72
N ASN A 85 18.63 -14.73 15.64
CA ASN A 85 17.56 -15.73 15.67
C ASN A 85 16.29 -15.29 14.91
N CYS A 86 16.25 -14.08 14.35
CA CYS A 86 15.13 -13.65 13.52
C CYS A 86 15.22 -14.22 12.10
N PRO A 87 14.09 -14.29 11.36
CA PRO A 87 14.10 -14.65 9.96
C PRO A 87 15.09 -13.81 9.14
N LYS A 88 15.74 -14.42 8.15
CA LYS A 88 16.76 -13.79 7.28
C LYS A 88 16.21 -13.31 5.96
N SER A 89 14.95 -13.58 5.68
CA SER A 89 14.25 -13.10 4.49
C SER A 89 12.75 -12.95 4.76
N PRO A 90 12.03 -12.21 3.92
CA PRO A 90 10.57 -12.17 4.00
C PRO A 90 9.92 -13.55 3.79
N SER A 91 10.48 -14.41 2.93
CA SER A 91 9.97 -15.77 2.70
C SER A 91 10.09 -16.63 3.96
N GLU A 92 11.24 -16.58 4.63
CA GLU A 92 11.43 -17.27 5.92
C GLU A 92 10.49 -16.70 7.01
N ALA A 93 10.25 -15.38 7.01
CA ALA A 93 9.28 -14.79 7.93
C ALA A 93 7.85 -15.28 7.67
N LEU A 94 7.46 -15.46 6.41
CA LEU A 94 6.15 -16.03 6.07
C LEU A 94 6.01 -17.48 6.54
N GLU A 95 7.07 -18.27 6.39
CA GLU A 95 7.10 -19.66 6.85
C GLU A 95 7.04 -19.74 8.38
N VAL A 96 7.90 -19.01 9.08
CA VAL A 96 7.98 -19.03 10.54
C VAL A 96 6.72 -18.44 11.18
N PHE A 97 6.20 -17.32 10.67
CA PHE A 97 5.12 -16.58 11.33
C PHE A 97 3.71 -17.03 10.93
N PHE A 98 3.55 -17.61 9.74
CA PHE A 98 2.23 -17.98 9.20
C PHE A 98 2.16 -19.41 8.66
N GLY A 99 3.25 -20.18 8.69
CA GLY A 99 3.27 -21.57 8.22
C GLY A 99 3.18 -21.73 6.70
N LEU A 100 3.46 -20.66 5.93
CA LEU A 100 3.49 -20.74 4.47
C LEU A 100 4.80 -21.40 4.04
N LYS A 101 4.73 -22.65 3.60
CA LYS A 101 5.90 -23.46 3.23
C LYS A 101 6.80 -22.72 2.23
N ASN A 102 8.10 -22.64 2.53
CA ASN A 102 9.10 -21.89 1.74
C ASN A 102 8.76 -20.39 1.54
N GLY A 103 7.81 -19.84 2.29
CA GLY A 103 7.24 -18.51 2.06
C GLY A 103 6.50 -18.37 0.73
N ASP A 104 6.05 -19.47 0.10
CA ASP A 104 5.30 -19.41 -1.15
C ASP A 104 3.88 -18.91 -0.91
N THR A 105 3.55 -17.77 -1.50
CA THR A 105 2.22 -17.18 -1.41
C THR A 105 1.19 -18.01 -2.17
N SER A 106 1.57 -18.89 -3.11
CA SER A 106 0.64 -19.77 -3.82
C SER A 106 -0.12 -20.72 -2.87
N GLU A 107 0.47 -21.04 -1.71
CA GLU A 107 -0.13 -21.86 -0.64
C GLU A 107 -1.28 -21.16 0.10
N ILE A 108 -1.48 -19.85 -0.09
CA ILE A 108 -2.57 -19.10 0.54
C ILE A 108 -3.90 -19.51 -0.12
N THR A 109 -4.60 -20.45 0.53
CA THR A 109 -5.99 -20.84 0.20
C THR A 109 -6.98 -19.71 0.51
N LYS A 110 -8.26 -19.87 0.15
CA LYS A 110 -9.31 -18.87 0.47
C LYS A 110 -9.51 -18.70 1.98
N GLU A 111 -9.34 -19.77 2.74
CA GLU A 111 -9.46 -19.78 4.19
C GLU A 111 -8.31 -19.01 4.83
N ILE A 112 -7.08 -19.29 4.41
CA ILE A 112 -5.86 -18.58 4.85
C ILE A 112 -5.93 -17.11 4.40
N GLU A 113 -6.39 -16.84 3.18
CA GLU A 113 -6.54 -15.47 2.66
C GLU A 113 -7.48 -14.64 3.53
N ARG A 114 -8.61 -15.23 3.95
CA ARG A 114 -9.56 -14.57 4.85
C ARG A 114 -8.92 -14.28 6.20
N GLU A 115 -8.16 -15.21 6.77
CA GLU A 115 -7.47 -15.00 8.05
C GLU A 115 -6.39 -13.91 7.95
N LEU A 116 -5.49 -14.03 6.97
CA LEU A 116 -4.40 -13.08 6.79
C LEU A 116 -4.89 -11.70 6.38
N GLY A 117 -5.98 -11.61 5.61
CA GLY A 117 -6.61 -10.38 5.17
C GLY A 117 -7.22 -9.53 6.29
N GLU A 118 -7.42 -10.09 7.49
CA GLU A 118 -7.82 -9.31 8.68
C GLU A 118 -6.67 -8.44 9.23
N ASN A 119 -5.43 -8.64 8.77
CA ASN A 119 -4.29 -7.87 9.24
C ASN A 119 -4.15 -6.51 8.55
N ILE A 120 -4.57 -6.37 7.29
CA ILE A 120 -4.38 -5.14 6.50
C ILE A 120 -5.65 -4.81 5.73
N LEU A 121 -6.16 -3.60 5.97
CA LEU A 121 -7.37 -3.09 5.33
C LEU A 121 -7.05 -1.82 4.53
N LEU A 122 -7.59 -1.75 3.31
CA LEU A 122 -7.81 -0.51 2.58
C LEU A 122 -9.30 -0.23 2.51
N MET A 123 -9.74 0.87 3.14
CA MET A 123 -11.12 1.31 3.13
C MET A 123 -11.27 2.61 2.33
N ALA A 124 -12.24 2.66 1.42
CA ALA A 124 -12.61 3.89 0.73
C ALA A 124 -13.91 4.47 1.30
N THR A 125 -13.90 5.78 1.59
CA THR A 125 -15.09 6.55 1.97
C THR A 125 -15.20 7.82 1.13
N ASN A 126 -16.36 8.46 1.12
CA ASN A 126 -16.51 9.84 0.66
C ASN A 126 -17.78 10.45 1.27
N LYS A 127 -17.88 11.78 1.19
CA LYS A 127 -19.13 12.47 1.51
C LYS A 127 -20.22 11.95 0.58
N ASP A 128 -21.36 11.59 1.17
CA ASP A 128 -22.57 11.07 0.53
C ASP A 128 -22.52 9.62 0.03
N CYS A 129 -21.40 8.90 0.15
CA CYS A 129 -21.29 7.49 -0.25
C CYS A 129 -21.96 7.23 -1.61
N MET A 130 -21.76 8.08 -2.62
CA MET A 130 -22.55 8.02 -3.86
C MET A 130 -22.14 6.86 -4.78
N SER A 131 -23.11 6.37 -5.58
CA SER A 131 -22.88 5.38 -6.63
C SER A 131 -21.85 5.88 -7.65
N THR A 132 -20.94 5.00 -8.04
CA THR A 132 -19.84 5.26 -8.97
C THR A 132 -20.27 5.34 -10.44
N GLU A 133 -21.57 5.42 -10.73
CA GLU A 133 -22.05 5.61 -12.10
C GLU A 133 -21.70 7.04 -12.58
N LYS A 134 -20.63 7.15 -13.39
CA LYS A 134 -20.20 8.29 -14.24
C LYS A 134 -20.04 9.69 -13.60
N LYS A 135 -20.46 9.94 -12.35
CA LYS A 135 -20.64 11.31 -11.80
C LYS A 135 -19.97 11.59 -10.45
N SER A 136 -19.07 10.74 -9.93
CA SER A 136 -18.34 11.10 -8.70
C SER A 136 -17.40 12.28 -8.98
N LYS A 137 -17.78 13.48 -8.53
CA LYS A 137 -16.99 14.71 -8.72
C LYS A 137 -15.80 14.77 -7.76
N SER A 138 -15.91 14.15 -6.58
CA SER A 138 -14.86 14.15 -5.54
C SER A 138 -14.01 12.88 -5.56
N ASN A 139 -12.77 13.06 -5.12
CA ASN A 139 -11.87 11.95 -4.80
C ASN A 139 -12.30 11.24 -3.51
N PRO A 140 -12.09 9.93 -3.38
CA PRO A 140 -12.37 9.23 -2.14
C PRO A 140 -11.37 9.62 -1.04
N ASN A 141 -11.77 9.44 0.21
CA ASN A 141 -10.82 9.27 1.30
C ASN A 141 -10.33 7.82 1.27
N MET A 142 -9.03 7.62 1.42
CA MET A 142 -8.42 6.29 1.49
C MET A 142 -7.90 6.09 2.90
N ILE A 143 -8.38 5.05 3.58
CA ILE A 143 -8.01 4.72 4.94
C ILE A 143 -7.29 3.39 4.90
N ILE A 144 -6.04 3.41 5.34
CA ILE A 144 -5.21 2.22 5.43
C ILE A 144 -5.12 1.88 6.91
N PHE A 145 -5.44 0.64 7.27
CA PHE A 145 -5.26 0.13 8.61
C PHE A 145 -4.40 -1.13 8.57
N ASP A 146 -3.46 -1.24 9.49
CA ASP A 146 -2.77 -2.48 9.79
C ASP A 146 -2.91 -2.86 11.27
N LYS A 147 -3.09 -4.15 11.53
CA LYS A 147 -3.07 -4.76 12.86
C LYS A 147 -1.64 -5.13 13.28
N GLY A 148 -0.64 -4.40 12.75
CA GLY A 148 0.77 -4.61 13.00
C GLY A 148 1.22 -4.10 14.36
N GLU A 149 2.53 -3.85 14.47
CA GLU A 149 3.19 -3.55 15.74
C GLU A 149 2.63 -2.30 16.42
N GLY A 150 2.17 -1.33 15.62
CA GLY A 150 1.80 0.00 16.09
C GLY A 150 2.98 0.78 16.67
N GLN A 151 2.75 2.05 16.94
CA GLN A 151 3.71 2.98 17.51
C GLN A 151 3.11 3.65 18.74
N THR A 152 3.94 3.92 19.74
CA THR A 152 3.56 4.76 20.88
C THR A 152 3.51 6.23 20.44
N PRO A 153 2.74 7.09 21.12
CA PRO A 153 2.76 8.53 20.89
C PRO A 153 4.16 9.14 20.82
N ASN A 154 5.05 8.77 21.73
CA ASN A 154 6.42 9.27 21.78
C ASN A 154 7.29 8.80 20.60
N LYS A 155 7.01 7.62 20.02
CA LYS A 155 7.76 7.09 18.87
C LYS A 155 7.28 7.58 17.52
N LEU A 156 6.08 8.16 17.42
CA LEU A 156 5.54 8.65 16.13
C LEU A 156 6.47 9.66 15.41
N PRO A 157 7.04 10.68 16.09
CA PRO A 157 8.01 11.61 15.50
C PRO A 157 9.24 10.94 14.89
N ASP A 158 9.66 9.80 15.44
CA ASP A 158 10.87 9.07 15.03
C ASP A 158 10.60 7.91 14.07
N THR A 159 9.32 7.66 13.76
CA THR A 159 8.87 6.57 12.90
C THR A 159 8.01 7.11 11.75
N ILE A 160 6.69 7.10 11.88
CA ILE A 160 5.72 7.45 10.83
C ILE A 160 5.84 8.93 10.41
N LEU A 161 6.25 9.82 11.31
CA LEU A 161 6.38 11.26 11.06
C LEU A 161 7.83 11.67 10.76
N SER A 162 8.74 10.71 10.62
CA SER A 162 10.14 10.94 10.29
C SER A 162 10.36 10.91 8.78
N LEU A 163 11.40 11.62 8.32
CA LEU A 163 11.90 11.54 6.94
C LEU A 163 13.28 10.90 6.94
N LEU A 164 13.54 10.03 5.97
CA LEU A 164 14.86 9.44 5.69
C LEU A 164 15.50 8.65 6.85
N LYS A 165 14.80 8.38 7.97
CA LYS A 165 15.34 7.53 9.04
C LYS A 165 15.41 6.07 8.60
N GLY A 166 16.63 5.50 8.64
CA GLY A 166 16.95 4.14 8.20
C GLY A 166 16.65 3.06 9.24
N ASN A 167 15.56 3.17 9.99
CA ASN A 167 15.29 2.32 11.16
C ASN A 167 15.17 0.82 10.83
N LYS A 168 14.82 0.48 9.57
CA LYS A 168 14.55 -0.89 9.11
C LYS A 168 15.65 -1.48 8.23
N LYS A 169 16.69 -0.72 7.88
CA LYS A 169 17.76 -1.18 6.96
C LYS A 169 18.51 -2.43 7.45
N SER A 170 18.51 -2.66 8.76
CA SER A 170 19.16 -3.81 9.42
C SER A 170 18.24 -5.02 9.63
N ILE A 171 16.95 -4.94 9.26
CA ILE A 171 15.97 -5.99 9.54
C ILE A 171 15.76 -6.82 8.26
N PRO A 172 16.26 -8.07 8.19
CA PRO A 172 16.37 -8.82 6.92
C PRO A 172 15.04 -9.15 6.24
N PHE A 173 13.97 -9.31 7.03
CA PHE A 173 12.66 -9.71 6.55
C PHE A 173 11.71 -8.53 6.24
N THR A 174 12.21 -7.29 6.31
CA THR A 174 11.43 -6.10 5.94
C THR A 174 11.79 -5.60 4.54
N GLN A 175 10.80 -5.06 3.83
CA GLN A 175 11.00 -4.52 2.48
C GLN A 175 11.22 -3.00 2.49
N GLY A 176 10.61 -2.28 3.42
CA GLY A 176 10.71 -0.84 3.56
C GLY A 176 12.07 -0.40 4.10
N ASN A 177 13.07 -0.23 3.23
CA ASN A 177 14.45 0.09 3.62
C ASN A 177 14.62 1.47 4.28
N TYR A 178 13.76 2.43 3.94
CA TYR A 178 13.82 3.79 4.45
C TYR A 178 12.38 4.27 4.67
N ASN A 179 12.08 4.93 5.78
CA ASN A 179 10.80 5.60 6.06
C ASN A 179 10.56 6.78 5.08
N GLN A 180 10.70 6.53 3.79
CA GLN A 180 10.75 7.49 2.70
C GLN A 180 9.53 7.29 1.82
N GLY A 181 9.27 6.09 1.28
CA GLY A 181 8.16 5.89 0.34
C GLY A 181 6.77 6.25 0.89
N GLY A 182 6.58 6.18 2.22
CA GLY A 182 5.30 6.45 2.86
C GLY A 182 4.85 7.92 2.76
N SER A 183 5.74 8.92 2.82
CA SER A 183 5.30 10.32 2.81
C SER A 183 4.87 10.82 1.43
N GLY A 184 5.27 10.16 0.34
CA GLY A 184 4.87 10.50 -1.03
C GLY A 184 3.36 10.50 -1.26
N ALA A 185 2.61 9.72 -0.47
CA ALA A 185 1.14 9.73 -0.47
C ALA A 185 0.54 11.12 -0.16
N LEU A 186 1.24 11.96 0.63
CA LEU A 186 0.76 13.28 1.01
C LEU A 186 0.59 14.23 -0.20
N MET A 187 1.31 14.01 -1.29
CA MET A 187 1.19 14.79 -2.53
C MET A 187 -0.15 14.60 -3.22
N TYR A 188 -0.78 13.45 -2.99
CA TYR A 188 -2.04 13.08 -3.62
C TYR A 188 -3.25 13.33 -2.72
N CYS A 189 -3.05 13.75 -1.46
CA CYS A 189 -4.14 14.18 -0.57
C CYS A 189 -4.61 15.59 -0.92
N GLY A 190 -5.82 15.74 -1.50
CA GLY A 190 -6.51 17.02 -1.64
C GLY A 190 -5.65 18.18 -2.18
N GLU A 191 -6.01 19.41 -1.83
CA GLU A 191 -5.20 20.60 -2.12
C GLU A 191 -4.37 21.04 -0.92
N LYS A 192 -4.86 20.79 0.29
CA LYS A 192 -4.26 21.11 1.59
C LYS A 192 -3.47 19.93 2.18
N GLY A 193 -3.34 18.81 1.48
CA GLY A 193 -2.43 17.74 1.92
C GLY A 193 -2.86 17.04 3.21
N TYR A 194 -4.14 17.09 3.57
CA TYR A 194 -4.57 16.54 4.86
C TYR A 194 -4.38 15.02 4.94
N CYS A 195 -3.74 14.57 6.02
CA CYS A 195 -3.59 13.16 6.35
C CYS A 195 -3.67 12.98 7.86
N LEU A 196 -4.60 12.16 8.34
CA LEU A 196 -4.74 11.86 9.76
C LEU A 196 -4.09 10.52 10.07
N VAL A 197 -3.21 10.51 11.05
CA VAL A 197 -2.51 9.31 11.54
C VAL A 197 -2.99 9.04 12.96
N ILE A 198 -3.28 7.77 13.26
CA ILE A 198 -3.44 7.28 14.64
C ILE A 198 -2.74 5.93 14.79
N SER A 199 -2.08 5.71 15.91
CA SER A 199 -1.40 4.44 16.20
C SER A 199 -1.42 4.12 17.69
N LYS A 200 -1.47 2.83 18.02
CA LYS A 200 -1.25 2.30 19.37
C LYS A 200 -0.41 1.04 19.28
N ARG A 201 0.68 1.01 20.05
CA ARG A 201 1.58 -0.13 20.17
C ARG A 201 0.82 -1.35 20.68
N SER A 202 1.01 -2.50 20.04
CA SER A 202 0.31 -3.73 20.45
C SER A 202 0.75 -4.20 21.83
N VAL A 203 -0.18 -4.42 22.75
CA VAL A 203 0.09 -4.92 24.12
C VAL A 203 0.74 -6.30 24.16
N LYS A 204 0.71 -7.05 23.05
CA LYS A 204 1.38 -8.36 22.92
C LYS A 204 2.89 -8.27 22.72
N ILE A 205 3.42 -7.06 22.52
CA ILE A 205 4.86 -6.83 22.38
C ILE A 205 5.47 -6.74 23.78
N PRO A 206 6.43 -7.62 24.13
CA PRO A 206 7.10 -7.64 25.43
C PRO A 206 7.80 -6.31 25.75
N ASP A 207 7.80 -5.92 27.03
CA ASP A 207 8.33 -4.65 27.52
C ASP A 207 9.83 -4.47 27.24
N GLU A 208 10.60 -5.56 27.12
CA GLU A 208 12.01 -5.53 26.73
C GLU A 208 12.27 -4.94 25.34
N PHE A 209 11.25 -4.92 24.46
CA PHE A 209 11.32 -4.32 23.13
C PHE A 209 10.69 -2.91 23.06
N ILE A 210 10.41 -2.32 24.21
CA ILE A 210 9.91 -0.96 24.35
C ILE A 210 10.95 -0.12 25.10
N ASP A 211 11.01 1.17 24.77
CA ASP A 211 11.86 2.10 25.51
C ASP A 211 11.41 2.15 26.98
N VAL A 212 12.36 1.95 27.91
CA VAL A 212 12.13 1.87 29.36
C VAL A 212 11.35 3.08 29.92
N ASP A 213 11.48 4.25 29.28
CA ASP A 213 10.88 5.51 29.75
C ASP A 213 9.61 5.93 28.97
N ASP A 214 9.03 5.05 28.14
CA ASP A 214 7.85 5.42 27.35
C ASP A 214 6.53 5.24 28.12
N ASN A 215 6.20 6.24 28.94
CA ASN A 215 4.93 6.31 29.69
C ASN A 215 3.67 6.45 28.80
N THR A 216 3.81 6.45 27.48
CA THR A 216 2.69 6.50 26.53
C THR A 216 2.37 5.14 25.89
N ARG A 217 3.05 4.07 26.35
CA ARG A 217 2.96 2.70 25.85
C ARG A 217 1.54 2.17 25.59
N GLU A 218 0.60 2.47 26.47
CA GLU A 218 -0.78 1.95 26.42
C GLU A 218 -1.76 2.93 25.76
N LYS A 219 -1.28 4.11 25.35
CA LYS A 219 -2.10 5.18 24.79
C LYS A 219 -2.09 5.14 23.27
N TRP A 220 -3.18 5.61 22.69
CA TRP A 220 -3.21 5.94 21.26
C TRP A 220 -2.57 7.30 21.04
N GLY A 221 -1.71 7.41 20.03
CA GLY A 221 -1.17 8.68 19.55
C GLY A 221 -1.79 9.04 18.21
N TRP A 222 -2.25 10.29 18.05
CA TRP A 222 -2.80 10.75 16.77
C TRP A 222 -2.28 12.12 16.38
N THR A 223 -2.18 12.38 15.09
CA THR A 223 -1.81 13.68 14.56
C THR A 223 -2.44 13.93 13.20
N LEU A 224 -2.79 15.19 12.92
CA LEU A 224 -3.20 15.64 11.60
C LEU A 224 -1.99 16.25 10.90
N ILE A 225 -1.69 15.79 9.70
CA ILE A 225 -0.71 16.37 8.78
C ILE A 225 -1.45 17.29 7.83
N ARG A 226 -0.83 18.42 7.45
CA ARG A 226 -1.31 19.35 6.43
C ARG A 226 -0.16 19.89 5.59
N LYS A 227 -0.48 20.37 4.40
CA LYS A 227 0.39 21.21 3.58
C LYS A 227 0.10 22.67 3.92
N GLU A 228 1.16 23.36 4.31
CA GLU A 228 1.16 24.75 4.72
C GLU A 228 1.85 25.60 3.65
N ILE A 229 1.24 26.72 3.29
CA ILE A 229 1.86 27.74 2.44
C ILE A 229 2.28 28.85 3.41
N ARG A 230 3.57 29.20 3.38
CA ARG A 230 4.13 30.28 4.21
C ARG A 230 4.64 31.38 3.30
N ASP A 231 4.43 32.63 3.69
CA ASP A 231 4.79 33.80 2.88
C ASP A 231 6.31 33.97 2.75
N ASP A 232 7.08 33.44 3.72
CA ASP A 232 8.54 33.47 3.78
C ASP A 232 9.22 32.26 3.14
N ALA A 233 8.45 31.28 2.63
CA ALA A 233 8.97 30.05 2.04
C ALA A 233 8.72 29.98 0.53
N LYS A 234 9.76 29.56 -0.22
CA LYS A 234 9.65 29.35 -1.67
C LYS A 234 8.77 28.16 -2.04
N ASP A 235 8.84 27.11 -1.23
CA ASP A 235 8.07 25.89 -1.39
C ASP A 235 7.11 25.73 -0.19
N PRO A 236 5.95 25.06 -0.36
CA PRO A 236 5.11 24.67 0.76
C PRO A 236 5.87 23.82 1.79
N VAL A 237 5.34 23.71 3.01
CA VAL A 237 5.88 22.84 4.04
C VAL A 237 4.80 21.89 4.51
N TYR A 238 5.08 20.59 4.58
CA TYR A 238 4.20 19.66 5.28
C TYR A 238 4.47 19.75 6.78
N THR A 239 3.42 19.98 7.57
CA THR A 239 3.49 20.06 9.03
C THR A 239 2.52 19.07 9.67
N TYR A 240 2.80 18.64 10.89
CA TYR A 240 1.91 17.78 11.68
C TYR A 240 1.58 18.42 13.03
N TYR A 241 0.34 18.20 13.47
CA TYR A 241 -0.17 18.75 14.72
C TYR A 241 0.45 18.04 15.94
N ALA A 242 1.14 18.81 16.76
CA ALA A 242 1.82 18.39 17.98
C ALA A 242 1.87 19.58 18.96
N PRO A 243 0.74 19.90 19.62
CA PRO A 243 0.67 21.01 20.56
C PRO A 243 1.68 20.81 21.70
N ASN A 244 2.35 21.88 22.09
CA ASN A 244 3.47 21.85 23.05
C ASN A 244 4.59 20.87 22.67
N GLY A 245 4.78 20.59 21.37
CA GLY A 245 5.85 19.71 20.90
C GLY A 245 5.52 18.21 20.97
N GLN A 246 4.32 17.83 21.42
CA GLN A 246 3.97 16.43 21.68
C GLN A 246 2.77 15.97 20.85
N VAL A 247 2.79 14.71 20.42
CA VAL A 247 1.64 14.10 19.73
C VAL A 247 0.49 13.91 20.72
N PRO A 248 -0.73 14.38 20.42
CA PRO A 248 -1.89 14.18 21.26
C PRO A 248 -2.17 12.70 21.56
N THR A 249 -2.53 12.41 22.82
CA THR A 249 -2.80 11.05 23.30
C THR A 249 -4.27 10.80 23.62
N ILE A 250 -4.76 9.58 23.40
CA ILE A 250 -6.05 9.10 23.86
C ILE A 250 -5.83 7.90 24.78
N ASP A 251 -6.39 7.98 25.98
CA ASP A 251 -6.30 6.94 27.02
C ASP A 251 -7.56 6.07 26.98
N GLU A 252 -7.59 5.15 26.02
CA GLU A 252 -8.70 4.23 25.78
C GLU A 252 -8.13 2.88 25.31
N ASP A 253 -8.76 1.79 25.73
CA ASP A 253 -8.38 0.46 25.27
C ASP A 253 -8.62 0.29 23.79
N GLU A 254 -9.80 0.71 23.32
CA GLU A 254 -10.29 0.47 21.97
C GLU A 254 -10.86 1.70 21.28
N LEU A 255 -10.72 1.76 19.96
CA LEU A 255 -11.32 2.80 19.11
C LEU A 255 -12.06 2.19 17.91
N SER A 256 -13.20 2.77 17.55
CA SER A 256 -13.98 2.38 16.37
C SER A 256 -13.32 2.91 15.10
N LEU A 257 -12.38 2.14 14.54
CA LEU A 257 -11.59 2.52 13.36
C LEU A 257 -12.01 1.79 12.09
N LEU A 258 -12.57 0.59 12.21
CA LEU A 258 -12.82 -0.34 11.10
C LEU A 258 -14.27 -0.30 10.61
N PRO A 259 -14.55 -0.76 9.37
CA PRO A 259 -15.91 -0.85 8.87
C PRO A 259 -16.65 -2.06 9.45
N LYS A 260 -17.96 -1.92 9.65
CA LYS A 260 -18.87 -3.03 9.94
C LYS A 260 -19.49 -3.54 8.65
N GLU A 261 -19.33 -4.82 8.37
CA GLU A 261 -20.03 -5.51 7.29
C GLU A 261 -21.50 -5.74 7.64
N LEU A 262 -22.39 -5.45 6.70
CA LEU A 262 -23.83 -5.64 6.87
C LEU A 262 -24.28 -7.01 6.36
N ASN A 263 -25.30 -7.57 7.00
CA ASN A 263 -25.94 -8.78 6.47
C ASN A 263 -26.72 -8.45 5.17
N ASN A 264 -27.24 -9.48 4.48
CA ASN A 264 -27.88 -9.28 3.17
C ASN A 264 -29.12 -8.38 3.24
N TYR A 265 -29.93 -8.51 4.30
CA TYR A 265 -31.13 -7.69 4.48
C TYR A 265 -30.76 -6.24 4.77
N GLU A 266 -29.85 -6.00 5.70
CA GLU A 266 -29.34 -4.68 6.06
C GLU A 266 -28.67 -4.00 4.86
N SER A 267 -27.89 -4.75 4.08
CA SER A 267 -27.21 -4.25 2.88
C SER A 267 -28.20 -3.73 1.84
N LYS A 268 -29.26 -4.49 1.54
CA LYS A 268 -30.31 -4.06 0.59
C LYS A 268 -30.96 -2.75 1.02
N LYS A 269 -31.27 -2.61 2.32
CA LYS A 269 -31.86 -1.41 2.90
C LYS A 269 -30.87 -0.22 2.89
N TYR A 270 -29.62 -0.45 3.29
CA TYR A 270 -28.59 0.59 3.39
C TYR A 270 -28.18 1.13 2.01
N LEU A 271 -28.03 0.25 1.03
CA LEU A 271 -27.65 0.57 -0.34
C LEU A 271 -28.84 1.02 -1.21
N ASN A 272 -30.07 0.79 -0.75
CA ASN A 272 -31.30 0.96 -1.55
C ASN A 272 -31.21 0.22 -2.90
N TYR A 273 -30.78 -1.04 -2.87
CA TYR A 273 -30.54 -1.86 -4.04
C TYR A 273 -30.88 -3.32 -3.76
N ASN A 274 -31.68 -3.93 -4.63
CA ASN A 274 -32.19 -5.29 -4.43
C ASN A 274 -31.23 -6.42 -4.88
N GLY A 275 -30.03 -6.09 -5.37
CA GLY A 275 -29.01 -7.07 -5.75
C GLY A 275 -28.24 -7.68 -4.57
N SER A 276 -27.29 -8.56 -4.87
CA SER A 276 -26.49 -9.33 -3.91
C SER A 276 -25.28 -8.59 -3.32
N CYS A 277 -25.30 -7.25 -3.30
CA CYS A 277 -24.18 -6.44 -2.81
C CYS A 277 -24.16 -6.37 -1.28
N LYS A 278 -22.96 -6.39 -0.70
CA LYS A 278 -22.72 -6.16 0.74
C LYS A 278 -22.52 -4.68 1.03
N GLY A 279 -23.18 -4.14 2.05
CA GLY A 279 -22.95 -2.78 2.55
C GLY A 279 -21.93 -2.78 3.69
N PHE A 280 -21.23 -1.66 3.85
CA PHE A 280 -20.27 -1.47 4.93
C PHE A 280 -20.50 -0.12 5.60
N ILE A 281 -20.60 -0.10 6.92
CA ILE A 281 -20.70 1.14 7.72
C ILE A 281 -19.28 1.48 8.20
N PRO A 282 -18.67 2.59 7.76
CA PRO A 282 -17.32 2.95 8.20
C PRO A 282 -17.29 3.32 9.69
N TYR A 283 -16.10 3.29 10.30
CA TYR A 283 -15.86 3.82 11.67
C TYR A 283 -16.70 3.16 12.78
N SER A 284 -16.98 1.87 12.65
CA SER A 284 -17.91 1.14 13.51
C SER A 284 -17.19 0.11 14.38
N GLU A 285 -16.43 -0.78 13.76
CA GLU A 285 -15.77 -1.90 14.45
C GLU A 285 -14.54 -1.42 15.21
N LYS A 286 -14.40 -1.96 16.43
CA LYS A 286 -13.38 -1.56 17.39
C LYS A 286 -12.07 -2.32 17.21
N VAL A 287 -10.97 -1.65 17.49
CA VAL A 287 -9.62 -2.23 17.54
C VAL A 287 -8.88 -1.73 18.77
N ASN A 288 -7.94 -2.54 19.27
CA ASN A 288 -7.17 -2.26 20.49
C ASN A 288 -5.71 -1.87 20.24
N CYS A 289 -5.22 -2.00 19.00
CA CYS A 289 -3.87 -1.63 18.60
C CYS A 289 -3.75 -1.55 17.08
N GLY A 290 -2.57 -1.18 16.60
CA GLY A 290 -2.25 -1.05 15.17
C GLY A 290 -2.16 0.40 14.75
N THR A 291 -2.15 0.63 13.43
CA THR A 291 -2.02 1.98 12.84
C THR A 291 -3.13 2.20 11.83
N ALA A 292 -3.78 3.37 11.88
CA ALA A 292 -4.66 3.85 10.82
C ALA A 292 -4.11 5.14 10.22
N ILE A 293 -4.11 5.22 8.89
CA ILE A 293 -3.73 6.41 8.12
C ILE A 293 -4.89 6.76 7.19
N LYS A 294 -5.54 7.90 7.43
CA LYS A 294 -6.58 8.45 6.57
C LYS A 294 -6.00 9.52 5.66
N LEU A 295 -6.05 9.26 4.36
CA LEU A 295 -5.64 10.14 3.28
C LEU A 295 -6.90 10.83 2.73
N TYR A 296 -7.03 12.14 2.97
CA TYR A 296 -8.25 12.87 2.59
C TYR A 296 -8.25 13.24 1.11
N ASN A 297 -9.40 13.09 0.45
CA ASN A 297 -9.59 13.45 -0.97
C ASN A 297 -8.45 12.94 -1.89
N TYR A 298 -8.07 11.68 -1.76
CA TYR A 298 -6.90 11.08 -2.41
C TYR A 298 -7.05 10.96 -3.93
N LYS A 299 -6.15 11.62 -4.67
CA LYS A 299 -6.16 11.78 -6.13
C LYS A 299 -5.69 10.52 -6.87
N LEU A 300 -6.51 9.48 -6.89
CA LEU A 300 -6.31 8.30 -7.74
C LEU A 300 -6.46 8.63 -9.23
N ALA A 301 -5.83 7.84 -10.10
CA ALA A 301 -6.02 7.95 -11.55
C ALA A 301 -7.48 7.74 -11.95
N LYS A 302 -8.18 6.83 -11.26
CA LYS A 302 -9.61 6.55 -11.45
C LYS A 302 -10.36 6.65 -10.13
N LYS A 303 -11.46 7.41 -10.12
CA LYS A 303 -12.31 7.64 -8.94
C LYS A 303 -13.35 6.54 -8.68
N GLY A 304 -13.33 5.47 -9.48
CA GLY A 304 -14.31 4.38 -9.42
C GLY A 304 -14.21 3.53 -8.15
N PRO A 305 -14.97 2.42 -8.08
CA PRO A 305 -14.90 1.48 -6.96
C PRO A 305 -13.49 0.91 -6.78
N ILE A 306 -13.04 0.76 -5.52
CA ILE A 306 -11.68 0.28 -5.24
C ILE A 306 -11.52 -1.23 -5.48
N ASN A 307 -12.62 -1.98 -5.38
CA ASN A 307 -12.73 -3.39 -5.77
C ASN A 307 -12.68 -3.59 -7.31
N GLY A 308 -12.80 -2.51 -8.09
CA GLY A 308 -12.93 -2.51 -9.54
C GLY A 308 -11.60 -2.24 -10.23
N HIS A 309 -11.37 -0.99 -10.66
CA HIS A 309 -10.17 -0.65 -11.44
C HIS A 309 -8.91 -0.51 -10.61
N LEU A 310 -9.02 -0.06 -9.36
CA LEU A 310 -7.85 0.24 -8.52
C LEU A 310 -6.96 -1.00 -8.34
N LYS A 311 -7.53 -2.19 -8.14
CA LYS A 311 -6.73 -3.42 -8.03
C LYS A 311 -5.87 -3.69 -9.27
N TYR A 312 -6.36 -3.38 -10.47
CA TYR A 312 -5.60 -3.55 -11.72
C TYR A 312 -4.55 -2.45 -11.87
N ASP A 313 -4.90 -1.21 -11.52
CA ASP A 313 -3.97 -0.09 -11.54
C ASP A 313 -2.80 -0.36 -10.55
N LEU A 314 -3.07 -0.89 -9.35
CA LEU A 314 -2.05 -1.31 -8.38
C LEU A 314 -1.21 -2.49 -8.87
N ALA A 315 -1.83 -3.52 -9.45
CA ALA A 315 -1.15 -4.66 -10.04
C ALA A 315 -0.21 -4.29 -11.20
N SER A 316 -0.32 -3.08 -11.74
CA SER A 316 0.64 -2.58 -12.71
C SER A 316 2.02 -2.32 -12.08
N TYR A 317 2.10 -2.10 -10.76
CA TYR A 317 3.30 -1.69 -10.02
C TYR A 317 3.80 -2.73 -9.00
N ILE A 318 3.01 -3.76 -8.68
CA ILE A 318 3.38 -4.80 -7.71
C ILE A 318 3.05 -6.20 -8.25
N ASN A 319 4.03 -7.11 -8.16
CA ASN A 319 3.93 -8.46 -8.67
C ASN A 319 3.04 -9.34 -7.76
N ASP A 320 3.24 -9.25 -6.46
CA ASP A 320 2.52 -10.03 -5.46
C ASP A 320 2.54 -9.29 -4.11
N THR A 321 1.87 -9.79 -3.09
CA THR A 321 1.97 -9.25 -1.73
C THR A 321 2.23 -10.40 -0.76
N TYR A 322 3.19 -10.23 0.16
CA TYR A 322 3.45 -11.26 1.17
C TYR A 322 2.24 -11.54 2.07
N LEU A 323 1.39 -10.54 2.29
CA LEU A 323 0.10 -10.70 2.97
C LEU A 323 -1.03 -10.15 2.10
N PRO A 324 -2.22 -10.79 2.08
CA PRO A 324 -3.40 -10.25 1.41
C PRO A 324 -3.84 -8.93 2.03
N ILE A 325 -4.34 -8.03 1.18
CA ILE A 325 -4.86 -6.73 1.61
C ILE A 325 -6.36 -6.70 1.34
N ARG A 326 -7.17 -6.59 2.40
CA ARG A 326 -8.62 -6.53 2.28
C ARG A 326 -9.03 -5.13 1.81
N PHE A 327 -9.60 -5.04 0.62
CA PHE A 327 -10.18 -3.80 0.11
C PHE A 327 -11.66 -3.76 0.47
N VAL A 328 -12.11 -2.68 1.10
CA VAL A 328 -13.51 -2.45 1.47
C VAL A 328 -13.99 -1.10 0.96
N ASP A 329 -14.95 -1.09 0.05
CA ASP A 329 -15.56 0.14 -0.45
C ASP A 329 -16.81 0.47 0.39
N CYS A 330 -16.70 1.43 1.30
CA CYS A 330 -17.83 1.85 2.14
C CYS A 330 -18.76 2.84 1.42
N ARG A 331 -18.41 3.27 0.21
CA ARG A 331 -19.28 4.13 -0.60
C ARG A 331 -20.43 3.28 -1.14
N LYS A 332 -21.67 3.81 -1.20
CA LYS A 332 -22.84 3.07 -1.70
C LYS A 332 -22.71 2.89 -3.20
N ASN A 333 -22.12 1.77 -3.59
CA ASN A 333 -22.04 1.36 -4.97
C ASN A 333 -22.72 -0.01 -5.14
N LYS A 334 -23.10 -0.33 -6.38
CA LYS A 334 -23.86 -1.53 -6.75
C LYS A 334 -22.94 -2.73 -7.09
N SER A 335 -21.69 -2.73 -6.64
CA SER A 335 -20.73 -3.81 -6.88
C SER A 335 -20.36 -4.53 -5.58
N SER A 336 -19.66 -5.67 -5.65
CA SER A 336 -19.25 -6.43 -4.45
C SER A 336 -18.21 -5.63 -3.65
N ASN A 337 -18.60 -5.05 -2.52
CA ASN A 337 -17.82 -4.05 -1.79
C ASN A 337 -16.62 -4.56 -0.98
N SER A 338 -16.23 -5.84 -1.14
CA SER A 338 -15.02 -6.39 -0.52
C SER A 338 -14.27 -7.34 -1.47
N VAL A 339 -12.94 -7.24 -1.51
CA VAL A 339 -12.05 -8.15 -2.24
C VAL A 339 -10.68 -8.22 -1.57
N TYR A 340 -9.95 -9.32 -1.71
CA TYR A 340 -8.55 -9.40 -1.30
C TYR A 340 -7.64 -9.08 -2.48
N PHE A 341 -6.67 -8.20 -2.25
CA PHE A 341 -5.66 -7.84 -3.24
C PHE A 341 -4.34 -8.53 -2.92
N ARG A 342 -3.76 -9.18 -3.94
CA ARG A 342 -2.52 -9.95 -3.88
C ARG A 342 -1.61 -9.75 -5.11
N GLY A 343 -1.62 -8.52 -5.65
CA GLY A 343 -0.76 -8.16 -6.77
C GLY A 343 -1.12 -8.80 -8.12
N PHE A 344 -0.22 -8.61 -9.08
CA PHE A 344 -0.32 -9.08 -10.46
C PHE A 344 -0.48 -10.60 -10.58
N LYS A 345 0.35 -11.38 -9.89
CA LYS A 345 0.40 -12.85 -9.95
C LYS A 345 -0.97 -13.46 -9.70
N LYS A 346 -1.64 -13.07 -8.60
CA LYS A 346 -2.98 -13.56 -8.26
C LYS A 346 -4.03 -13.14 -9.29
N ILE A 347 -3.96 -11.90 -9.79
CA ILE A 347 -4.90 -11.42 -10.82
C ILE A 347 -4.77 -12.24 -12.10
N ILE A 348 -3.55 -12.59 -12.50
CA ILE A 348 -3.32 -13.48 -13.66
C ILE A 348 -3.90 -14.87 -13.39
N GLU A 349 -3.57 -15.48 -12.25
CA GLU A 349 -4.08 -16.81 -11.87
C GLU A 349 -5.61 -16.90 -11.91
N GLU A 350 -6.31 -15.90 -11.36
CA GLU A 350 -7.78 -15.82 -11.35
C GLU A 350 -8.40 -15.55 -12.72
N ASN A 351 -7.61 -15.12 -13.70
CA ASN A 351 -8.05 -14.82 -15.05
C ASN A 351 -7.38 -15.72 -16.11
N ASN A 352 -6.82 -16.86 -15.70
CA ASN A 352 -6.36 -17.91 -16.61
C ASN A 352 -7.56 -18.62 -17.28
N ILE A 353 -7.27 -19.42 -18.30
CA ILE A 353 -8.28 -20.21 -19.03
C ILE A 353 -9.03 -21.10 -18.03
N ASP A 354 -10.35 -21.03 -18.07
CA ASP A 354 -11.25 -21.96 -17.40
C ASP A 354 -11.69 -22.98 -18.48
N GLU A 355 -10.97 -24.10 -18.55
CA GLU A 355 -11.19 -25.15 -19.56
C GLU A 355 -12.62 -25.71 -19.48
N ASP A 356 -13.26 -25.65 -18.30
CA ASP A 356 -14.60 -26.20 -18.06
C ASP A 356 -15.74 -25.29 -18.59
N ASN A 357 -15.47 -24.03 -18.94
CA ASN A 357 -16.52 -23.03 -19.20
C ASN A 357 -16.48 -22.36 -20.59
N GLU A 358 -15.67 -22.84 -21.54
CA GLU A 358 -15.50 -22.24 -22.89
C GLU A 358 -15.23 -20.72 -22.87
N LYS A 359 -14.67 -20.19 -21.78
CA LYS A 359 -14.36 -18.76 -21.62
C LYS A 359 -12.91 -18.50 -21.93
N ASN A 360 -12.67 -17.59 -22.87
CA ASN A 360 -11.34 -17.06 -23.14
C ASN A 360 -10.88 -16.23 -21.94
N GLY A 361 -10.02 -16.81 -21.10
CA GLY A 361 -9.32 -16.10 -20.02
C GLY A 361 -8.46 -14.95 -20.55
N LEU A 362 -7.90 -14.13 -19.67
CA LEU A 362 -6.95 -13.09 -20.07
C LEU A 362 -5.70 -13.71 -20.70
N VAL A 363 -5.13 -14.73 -20.06
CA VAL A 363 -3.91 -15.39 -20.55
C VAL A 363 -4.31 -16.52 -21.48
N TYR A 364 -3.87 -16.45 -22.73
CA TYR A 364 -4.00 -17.51 -23.71
C TYR A 364 -2.92 -18.58 -23.52
N ASN A 365 -1.69 -18.14 -23.28
CA ASN A 365 -0.56 -19.04 -23.05
C ASN A 365 0.47 -18.38 -22.11
N LYS A 366 1.18 -19.21 -21.35
CA LYS A 366 2.31 -18.79 -20.52
C LYS A 366 3.56 -19.57 -20.97
N ILE A 367 4.63 -18.84 -21.22
CA ILE A 367 5.93 -19.41 -21.59
C ILE A 367 6.94 -18.99 -20.55
N ASP A 368 7.64 -19.96 -19.97
CA ASP A 368 8.70 -19.74 -19.00
C ASP A 368 10.06 -19.93 -19.68
N VAL A 369 10.93 -18.93 -19.57
CA VAL A 369 12.26 -18.90 -20.19
C VAL A 369 13.29 -18.45 -19.17
N ASP A 370 14.04 -19.40 -18.66
CA ASP A 370 15.02 -19.14 -17.61
C ASP A 370 16.43 -19.18 -18.17
N PHE A 371 17.28 -18.25 -17.74
CA PHE A 371 18.67 -18.19 -18.16
C PHE A 371 19.56 -17.64 -17.05
N LYS A 372 20.87 -17.77 -17.23
CA LYS A 372 21.87 -17.26 -16.30
C LYS A 372 22.68 -16.15 -16.94
N ILE A 373 22.93 -15.09 -16.19
CA ILE A 373 23.89 -14.04 -16.56
C ILE A 373 24.93 -13.98 -15.46
N LYS A 374 26.14 -14.47 -15.78
CA LYS A 374 27.17 -14.76 -14.79
C LYS A 374 26.60 -15.69 -13.70
N GLU A 375 26.69 -15.30 -12.43
CA GLU A 375 26.16 -16.02 -11.27
C GLU A 375 24.68 -15.74 -10.94
N GLN A 376 24.01 -14.86 -11.70
CA GLN A 376 22.62 -14.46 -11.44
C GLN A 376 21.65 -15.36 -12.20
N GLU A 377 20.65 -15.90 -11.51
CA GLU A 377 19.52 -16.59 -12.11
C GLU A 377 18.47 -15.57 -12.52
N VAL A 378 17.96 -15.70 -13.74
CA VAL A 378 16.95 -14.82 -14.30
C VAL A 378 15.80 -15.69 -14.75
N LEU A 379 14.68 -15.59 -14.02
CA LEU A 379 13.44 -16.27 -14.38
C LEU A 379 12.60 -15.33 -15.24
N THR A 380 12.08 -15.82 -16.35
CA THR A 380 11.22 -15.00 -17.22
C THR A 380 9.89 -15.68 -17.46
N HIS A 381 8.80 -14.98 -17.12
CA HIS A 381 7.43 -15.40 -17.38
C HIS A 381 6.83 -14.54 -18.48
N ILE A 382 6.56 -15.14 -19.64
CA ILE A 382 5.95 -14.47 -20.80
C ILE A 382 4.48 -14.88 -20.85
N TYR A 383 3.61 -13.91 -20.58
CA TYR A 383 2.16 -14.07 -20.68
C TYR A 383 1.68 -13.56 -22.04
N CYS A 384 1.18 -14.48 -22.86
CA CYS A 384 0.51 -14.17 -24.11
C CYS A 384 -0.99 -14.02 -23.83
N CYS A 385 -1.54 -12.83 -24.01
CA CYS A 385 -2.90 -12.49 -23.64
C CYS A 385 -3.87 -12.55 -24.81
N ASN A 386 -5.12 -12.94 -24.53
CA ASN A 386 -6.22 -12.83 -25.47
C ASN A 386 -6.55 -11.37 -25.77
N LYS A 387 -6.78 -11.05 -27.05
CA LYS A 387 -7.20 -9.71 -27.50
C LYS A 387 -8.60 -9.34 -27.00
N ARG A 388 -9.46 -10.34 -26.83
CA ARG A 388 -10.85 -10.20 -26.40
C ARG A 388 -11.15 -11.26 -25.33
N PRO A 389 -10.63 -11.08 -24.10
CA PRO A 389 -10.97 -11.96 -23.01
C PRO A 389 -12.45 -11.80 -22.64
N SER A 390 -13.04 -12.84 -22.04
CA SER A 390 -14.43 -12.82 -21.59
C SER A 390 -14.67 -11.86 -20.43
N SER A 391 -13.61 -11.55 -19.66
CA SER A 391 -13.68 -10.55 -18.58
C SER A 391 -13.41 -9.14 -19.13
N SER A 392 -13.74 -8.12 -18.34
CA SER A 392 -13.40 -6.73 -18.70
C SER A 392 -11.90 -6.42 -18.59
N LEU A 393 -11.09 -7.33 -18.07
CA LEU A 393 -9.66 -7.14 -17.85
C LEU A 393 -8.90 -7.41 -19.15
N THR A 394 -8.12 -6.45 -19.62
CA THR A 394 -7.25 -6.56 -20.80
C THR A 394 -5.80 -6.41 -20.39
N ALA A 395 -4.85 -6.92 -21.19
CA ALA A 395 -3.41 -6.80 -20.92
C ALA A 395 -2.99 -5.35 -20.69
N SER A 396 -3.51 -4.41 -21.49
CA SER A 396 -3.26 -2.98 -21.35
C SER A 396 -3.61 -2.38 -19.99
N LYS A 397 -4.54 -2.97 -19.22
CA LYS A 397 -4.88 -2.51 -17.86
C LYS A 397 -3.85 -2.95 -16.82
N LEU A 398 -3.00 -3.92 -17.16
CA LEU A 398 -1.92 -4.41 -16.32
C LEU A 398 -0.56 -3.90 -16.79
N ILE A 399 -0.50 -3.15 -17.89
CA ILE A 399 0.74 -2.56 -18.42
C ILE A 399 0.82 -1.11 -17.92
N GLU A 400 1.91 -0.78 -17.23
CA GLU A 400 2.19 0.58 -16.78
C GLU A 400 2.74 1.41 -17.95
N GLY A 401 1.93 2.33 -18.48
CA GLY A 401 2.32 3.17 -19.62
C GLY A 401 2.60 2.31 -20.86
N SER A 402 3.87 2.25 -21.29
CA SER A 402 4.31 1.39 -22.41
C SER A 402 5.21 0.23 -21.97
N ARG A 403 5.35 -0.02 -20.65
CA ARG A 403 6.29 -1.01 -20.09
C ARG A 403 5.68 -2.41 -20.05
N ALA A 404 5.71 -3.09 -21.19
CA ALA A 404 5.24 -4.47 -21.32
C ALA A 404 6.15 -5.50 -20.61
N ILE A 405 7.42 -5.17 -20.39
CA ILE A 405 8.39 -6.01 -19.71
C ILE A 405 8.71 -5.40 -18.35
N LYS A 406 8.47 -6.13 -17.27
CA LYS A 406 8.61 -5.66 -15.90
C LYS A 406 9.65 -6.48 -15.16
N PHE A 407 10.52 -5.80 -14.43
CA PHE A 407 11.59 -6.41 -13.66
C PHE A 407 11.21 -6.36 -12.19
N CYS A 408 11.14 -7.51 -11.55
CA CYS A 408 10.71 -7.67 -10.17
C CYS A 408 11.90 -7.98 -9.26
N LEU A 409 11.94 -7.33 -8.09
CA LEU A 409 12.77 -7.76 -6.97
C LEU A 409 11.88 -7.93 -5.74
N GLY A 410 11.93 -9.12 -5.15
CA GLY A 410 10.94 -9.50 -4.14
C GLY A 410 9.55 -9.43 -4.75
N GLN A 411 8.67 -8.61 -4.18
CA GLN A 411 7.28 -8.54 -4.63
C GLN A 411 6.94 -7.31 -5.48
N GLN A 412 7.86 -6.37 -5.65
CA GLN A 412 7.60 -5.11 -6.35
C GLN A 412 8.28 -5.03 -7.71
N PHE A 413 7.67 -4.31 -8.64
CA PHE A 413 8.34 -3.93 -9.88
C PHE A 413 9.30 -2.77 -9.63
N GLN A 414 10.55 -2.96 -10.05
CA GLN A 414 11.68 -2.06 -9.82
C GLN A 414 12.16 -1.39 -11.12
N GLY A 415 11.60 -1.76 -12.26
CA GLY A 415 11.89 -1.15 -13.55
C GLY A 415 11.21 -1.92 -14.68
N GLY A 416 11.33 -1.40 -15.89
CA GLY A 416 10.78 -2.09 -17.06
C GLY A 416 11.32 -1.60 -18.40
N LEU A 417 11.13 -2.43 -19.42
CA LEU A 417 11.38 -2.08 -20.82
C LEU A 417 10.07 -1.78 -21.51
N THR A 418 10.12 -0.85 -22.47
CA THR A 418 8.92 -0.46 -23.21
C THR A 418 8.61 -1.46 -24.33
N ALA A 419 7.40 -1.38 -24.90
CA ALA A 419 6.98 -2.15 -26.06
C ALA A 419 7.90 -1.98 -27.29
N ARG A 420 8.74 -0.93 -27.32
CA ARG A 420 9.82 -0.79 -28.31
C ARG A 420 10.78 -1.99 -28.32
N PHE A 421 11.02 -2.61 -27.16
CA PHE A 421 11.81 -3.82 -27.09
C PHE A 421 11.15 -4.95 -27.91
N LEU A 422 9.85 -5.18 -27.72
CA LEU A 422 9.08 -6.19 -28.46
C LEU A 422 9.07 -5.90 -29.97
N ASN A 423 8.94 -4.63 -30.37
CA ASN A 423 9.09 -4.23 -31.77
C ASN A 423 10.46 -4.62 -32.33
N SER A 424 11.53 -4.37 -31.58
CA SER A 424 12.90 -4.73 -31.98
C SER A 424 13.18 -6.23 -32.01
N ALA A 425 12.31 -7.02 -31.38
CA ALA A 425 12.33 -8.49 -31.39
C ALA A 425 11.38 -9.09 -32.46
N GLY A 426 10.75 -8.25 -33.31
CA GLY A 426 9.82 -8.71 -34.35
C GLY A 426 8.39 -8.98 -33.86
N LEU A 427 8.07 -8.67 -32.61
CA LEU A 427 6.76 -8.93 -31.98
C LEU A 427 5.81 -7.72 -31.99
N GLY A 428 6.07 -6.73 -32.85
CA GLY A 428 5.35 -5.46 -32.84
C GLY A 428 3.85 -5.56 -33.09
N ALA A 429 3.42 -6.51 -33.91
CA ALA A 429 2.00 -6.74 -34.22
C ALA A 429 1.17 -7.21 -33.01
N ILE A 430 1.83 -7.80 -31.99
CA ILE A 430 1.19 -8.36 -30.80
C ILE A 430 1.72 -7.76 -29.49
N GLN A 431 2.46 -6.64 -29.56
CA GLN A 431 3.11 -6.04 -28.39
C GLN A 431 2.15 -5.69 -27.25
N ASP A 432 0.91 -5.30 -27.57
CA ASP A 432 -0.12 -4.93 -26.58
C ASP A 432 -0.81 -6.15 -25.93
N LEU A 433 -0.45 -7.35 -26.38
CA LEU A 433 -0.95 -8.63 -25.90
C LEU A 433 0.12 -9.45 -25.17
N ILE A 434 1.31 -8.89 -24.96
CA ILE A 434 2.40 -9.59 -24.27
C ILE A 434 2.71 -8.83 -22.99
N ILE A 435 2.79 -9.58 -21.89
CA ILE A 435 3.35 -9.09 -20.63
C ILE A 435 4.50 -10.02 -20.25
N ILE A 436 5.67 -9.46 -19.99
CA ILE A 436 6.84 -10.23 -19.56
C ILE A 436 7.20 -9.82 -18.15
N ILE A 437 7.31 -10.78 -17.23
CA ILE A 437 7.84 -10.58 -15.88
C ILE A 437 9.21 -11.22 -15.81
N VAL A 438 10.21 -10.44 -15.38
CA VAL A 438 11.59 -10.88 -15.18
C VAL A 438 11.88 -10.84 -13.68
N GLU A 439 12.22 -11.99 -13.10
CA GLU A 439 12.47 -12.15 -11.68
C GLU A 439 13.91 -12.61 -11.42
N PHE A 440 14.42 -12.27 -10.24
CA PHE A 440 15.77 -12.61 -9.81
C PHE A 440 15.71 -13.33 -8.46
N PRO A 441 15.72 -14.68 -8.45
CA PRO A 441 15.75 -15.46 -7.21
C PRO A 441 16.99 -15.12 -6.37
N ASN A 442 18.11 -14.87 -7.04
CA ASN A 442 19.32 -14.35 -6.47
C ASN A 442 19.80 -13.13 -7.28
N ILE A 443 20.23 -12.08 -6.57
CA ILE A 443 20.83 -10.91 -7.21
C ILE A 443 21.99 -10.36 -6.36
N SER A 444 23.19 -10.28 -6.94
CA SER A 444 24.32 -9.62 -6.25
C SER A 444 24.08 -8.12 -6.12
N THR A 445 24.65 -7.50 -5.08
CA THR A 445 24.56 -6.05 -4.88
C THR A 445 25.10 -5.28 -6.08
N GLU A 446 26.21 -5.74 -6.67
CA GLU A 446 26.79 -5.12 -7.86
C GLU A 446 25.83 -5.20 -9.05
N PHE A 447 25.28 -6.39 -9.35
CA PHE A 447 24.35 -6.56 -10.47
C PHE A 447 23.10 -5.71 -10.28
N ARG A 448 22.53 -5.72 -9.07
CA ARG A 448 21.36 -4.90 -8.69
C ARG A 448 21.64 -3.41 -8.90
N SER A 449 22.75 -2.90 -8.36
CA SER A 449 23.11 -1.47 -8.44
C SER A 449 23.43 -1.00 -9.87
N ASN A 450 23.82 -1.93 -10.74
CA ASN A 450 24.07 -1.66 -12.16
C ASN A 450 22.86 -1.90 -13.05
N LEU A 451 21.77 -2.50 -12.56
CA LEU A 451 20.55 -2.75 -13.32
C LEU A 451 19.44 -1.75 -12.97
N PHE A 452 19.16 -1.56 -11.69
CA PHE A 452 17.99 -0.79 -11.22
C PHE A 452 18.35 0.63 -10.80
N MET A 453 17.57 1.61 -11.26
CA MET A 453 17.63 2.96 -10.73
C MET A 453 16.87 3.07 -9.39
N THR A 454 17.16 4.11 -8.62
CA THR A 454 16.53 4.33 -7.29
C THR A 454 15.06 4.71 -7.36
N ASP A 455 14.57 5.18 -8.52
CA ASP A 455 13.18 5.57 -8.74
C ASP A 455 12.21 4.39 -8.91
N ARG A 456 12.76 3.16 -9.00
CA ARG A 456 12.01 1.91 -9.19
C ARG A 456 11.15 1.88 -10.47
N GLU A 457 11.50 2.69 -11.46
CA GLU A 457 10.81 2.79 -12.76
C GLU A 457 11.73 2.47 -13.94
N ARG A 458 12.99 2.87 -13.82
CA ARG A 458 13.96 2.83 -14.90
C ARG A 458 15.08 1.86 -14.60
N LEU A 459 15.63 1.32 -15.67
CA LEU A 459 16.82 0.50 -15.65
C LEU A 459 18.01 1.33 -16.14
N TYR A 460 19.17 1.13 -15.54
CA TYR A 460 20.42 1.72 -16.05
C TYR A 460 20.78 1.11 -17.39
N ASP A 461 21.28 1.93 -18.33
CA ASP A 461 21.81 1.46 -19.61
C ASP A 461 23.24 0.90 -19.48
N LYS A 462 23.37 -0.18 -18.72
CA LYS A 462 24.64 -0.85 -18.40
C LYS A 462 24.64 -2.30 -18.87
N ALA A 463 25.78 -2.98 -18.70
CA ALA A 463 25.98 -4.36 -19.14
C ALA A 463 24.88 -5.35 -18.69
N PRO A 464 24.35 -5.32 -17.44
CA PRO A 464 23.26 -6.21 -17.03
C PRO A 464 22.02 -6.12 -17.93
N LYS A 465 21.52 -4.90 -18.16
CA LYS A 465 20.35 -4.66 -19.01
C LYS A 465 20.58 -5.18 -20.43
N LYS A 466 21.73 -4.87 -21.04
CA LYS A 466 22.07 -5.30 -22.42
C LYS A 466 22.16 -6.81 -22.54
N ALA A 467 22.70 -7.50 -21.52
CA ALA A 467 22.77 -8.96 -21.49
C ALA A 467 21.38 -9.60 -21.39
N ILE A 468 20.48 -9.04 -20.57
CA ILE A 468 19.10 -9.51 -20.45
C ILE A 468 18.35 -9.28 -21.77
N GLU A 469 18.43 -8.09 -22.34
CA GLU A 469 17.80 -7.78 -23.64
C GLU A 469 18.28 -8.71 -24.76
N LYS A 470 19.55 -9.13 -24.76
CA LYS A 470 20.08 -10.09 -25.73
C LYS A 470 19.45 -11.47 -25.56
N ASN A 471 19.37 -11.98 -24.32
CA ASN A 471 18.79 -13.30 -24.05
C ASN A 471 17.28 -13.32 -24.31
N LEU A 472 16.55 -12.27 -23.93
CA LEU A 472 15.11 -12.16 -24.18
C LEU A 472 14.73 -12.03 -25.67
N LYS A 473 15.68 -11.73 -26.55
CA LYS A 473 15.46 -11.64 -28.00
C LYS A 473 15.61 -12.98 -28.73
N ILE A 474 16.36 -13.91 -28.14
CA ILE A 474 16.57 -15.27 -28.66
C ILE A 474 15.36 -16.08 -28.23
#